data_AF-A0A9E1SJN2-F1
#
_entry.id   AF-A0A9E1SJN2-F1
#
_cell.length_a   1.000
_cell.length_b   1.000
_cell.length_c   1.000
_cell.angle_alpha   90.00
_cell.angle_beta   90.00
_cell.angle_gamma   90.00
#
_symmetry.space_group_name_H-M   'P 1'
#
loop_
_entity.id
_entity.type
_entity.pdbx_description
1 polymer ?
#
loop_
_entity_poly.entity_id
_entity_poly.type
_entity_poly.pdbx_seq_one_letter_code
_entity_poly.pdbx_strand_id
1 'polypeptide(L)' 'MQEKISQSFLDNIHALEEHSEVLLALSGGLDSSVLLHLLKQTQGKFNFNLKAIHIHHGLNP' A
#
# COMPACT_ATOMS: atom_id res chain seq x y z
N MET A 1 15.52 -4.10 -12.34
CA MET A 1 15.40 -3.32 -11.08
C MET A 1 13.98 -3.31 -10.55
N GLN A 2 12.97 -2.98 -11.38
CA GLN A 2 11.53 -3.05 -11.04
C GLN A 2 11.10 -4.40 -10.44
N GLU A 3 11.58 -5.52 -11.00
CA GLU A 3 11.20 -6.87 -10.55
C GLU A 3 11.63 -7.23 -9.12
N LYS A 4 12.77 -6.71 -8.65
CA LYS A 4 13.28 -7.02 -7.29
C LYS A 4 12.45 -6.35 -6.21
N ILE A 5 12.02 -5.11 -6.44
CA ILE A 5 11.18 -4.35 -5.49
C ILE A 5 9.82 -5.02 -5.39
N SER A 6 9.22 -5.41 -6.52
CA SER A 6 7.94 -6.11 -6.53
C SER A 6 8.01 -7.45 -5.80
N GLN A 7 9.07 -8.23 -5.98
CA GLN A 7 9.20 -9.53 -5.32
C GLN A 7 9.34 -9.38 -3.80
N SER A 8 10.26 -8.53 -3.32
CA SER A 8 10.44 -8.32 -1.88
C SER A 8 9.18 -7.76 -1.23
N PHE A 9 8.42 -6.92 -1.92
CA PHE A 9 7.14 -6.42 -1.43
C PHE A 9 6.09 -7.55 -1.31
N LEU A 10 5.99 -8.42 -2.32
CA LEU A 10 5.10 -9.57 -2.30
C LEU A 10 5.41 -10.52 -1.14
N ASP A 11 6.69 -10.76 -0.87
CA ASP A 11 7.12 -11.62 0.23
C ASP A 11 6.69 -11.06 1.60
N ASN A 12 6.75 -9.74 1.76
CA ASN A 12 6.32 -9.06 2.99
C ASN A 12 4.78 -9.04 3.15
N ILE A 13 4.04 -8.95 2.04
CA ILE A 13 2.58 -8.87 2.05
C ILE A 13 1.90 -10.24 2.13
N HIS A 14 2.60 -11.33 1.78
CA HIS A 14 2.07 -12.69 1.91
C HIS A 14 1.68 -13.04 3.36
N ALA A 15 2.21 -12.34 4.36
CA ALA A 15 1.82 -12.54 5.75
C ALA A 15 0.41 -12.00 6.09
N LEU A 16 -0.24 -11.25 5.20
CA LEU A 16 -1.61 -10.80 5.40
C LEU A 16 -2.58 -11.98 5.24
N GLU A 17 -3.44 -12.17 6.23
CA GLU A 17 -4.52 -13.16 6.15
C GLU A 17 -5.55 -12.71 5.10
N GLU A 18 -6.20 -13.66 4.42
CA GLU A 18 -7.32 -13.36 3.54
C GLU A 18 -8.39 -12.55 4.28
N HIS A 19 -8.98 -11.58 3.59
CA HIS A 19 -9.99 -10.68 4.15
C HIS A 19 -9.51 -9.73 5.26
N SER A 20 -8.19 -9.60 5.48
CA SER A 20 -7.64 -8.57 6.36
C SER A 20 -8.02 -7.16 5.91
N GLU A 21 -8.20 -6.25 6.88
CA GLU A 21 -8.35 -4.82 6.60
C GLU A 21 -6.98 -4.14 6.70
N VAL A 22 -6.47 -3.64 5.58
CA VAL A 22 -5.23 -2.89 5.50
C VAL A 22 -5.55 -1.40 5.45
N LEU A 23 -5.07 -0.66 6.46
CA LEU A 23 -5.19 0.78 6.53
C LEU A 23 -3.85 1.45 6.23
N LEU A 24 -3.78 2.19 5.14
CA LEU A 24 -2.59 2.95 4.74
C LEU A 24 -2.70 4.42 5.16
N ALA A 25 -1.70 4.91 5.88
CA ALA A 25 -1.50 6.34 6.07
C ALA A 25 -0.86 6.95 4.81
N LEU A 26 -1.61 7.77 4.08
CA LEU A 26 -1.17 8.44 2.85
C LEU A 26 -0.73 9.86 3.20
N SER A 27 0.58 10.13 3.26
CA SER A 27 1.11 11.47 3.58
C SER A 27 1.07 12.44 2.40
N GLY A 28 0.97 11.92 1.16
CA GLY A 28 1.09 12.70 -0.08
C GLY A 28 2.50 12.74 -0.65
N GLY A 29 3.49 12.18 0.06
CA GLY A 29 4.83 11.97 -0.47
C GLY A 29 4.92 10.81 -1.47
N LEU A 30 6.02 10.77 -2.22
CA LEU A 30 6.30 9.74 -3.24
C LEU A 30 6.20 8.33 -2.64
N ASP A 31 6.85 8.10 -1.51
CA ASP A 31 6.92 6.76 -0.88
C ASP A 31 5.53 6.22 -0.55
N SER A 32 4.69 7.05 0.08
CA SER A 32 3.31 6.67 0.43
C SER A 32 2.43 6.42 -0.80
N SER A 33 2.69 7.14 -1.89
CA SER A 33 1.96 6.99 -3.16
C SER A 33 2.38 5.70 -3.89
N VAL A 34 3.67 5.39 -3.90
CA VAL A 34 4.19 4.13 -4.45
C VAL A 34 3.71 2.94 -3.63
N LEU A 35 3.71 3.04 -2.30
CA LEU A 35 3.17 1.99 -1.43
C LEU A 35 1.68 1.74 -1.69
N LEU A 36 0.87 2.80 -1.84
CA LEU A 36 -0.53 2.68 -2.23
C LEU A 36 -0.69 1.95 -3.56
N HIS A 37 0.12 2.33 -4.55
CA HIS A 37 0.11 1.71 -5.87
C HIS A 37 0.43 0.21 -5.81
N LEU A 38 1.47 -0.17 -5.07
CA LEU A 38 1.87 -1.57 -4.90
C LEU A 38 0.80 -2.39 -4.16
N LEU A 39 0.26 -1.88 -3.04
CA LEU A 39 -0.83 -2.53 -2.30
C LEU A 39 -2.06 -2.73 -3.20
N LYS A 40 -2.40 -1.73 -4.02
CA LYS A 40 -3.57 -1.83 -4.90
C LYS A 40 -3.40 -2.90 -5.98
N GLN A 41 -2.19 -3.06 -6.52
CA GLN A 41 -1.91 -4.11 -7.50
C GLN A 41 -1.98 -5.52 -6.90
N THR A 42 -1.58 -5.69 -5.65
CA THR A 42 -1.52 -7.00 -4.99
C THR A 42 -2.82 -7.38 -4.27
N GLN A 43 -3.74 -6.43 -4.12
CA GLN A 43 -5.03 -6.61 -3.43
C GLN A 43 -5.80 -7.85 -3.93
N GLY A 44 -5.90 -8.04 -5.24
CA GLY A 44 -6.63 -9.18 -5.81
C GLY A 44 -5.96 -10.54 -5.59
N LYS A 45 -4.63 -10.55 -5.37
CA LYS A 45 -3.87 -11.78 -5.15
C LYS A 45 -4.01 -12.33 -3.73
N PHE A 46 -4.12 -11.44 -2.74
CA PHE A 46 -4.18 -11.79 -1.31
C PHE A 46 -5.54 -11.51 -0.67
N ASN A 47 -6.50 -11.03 -1.46
CA ASN A 47 -7.90 -10.85 -1.10
C ASN A 47 -8.15 -10.03 0.18
N PHE A 48 -7.32 -9.00 0.43
CA PHE A 48 -7.49 -8.07 1.54
C PHE A 48 -8.30 -6.83 1.12
N ASN A 49 -8.86 -6.14 2.11
CA ASN A 49 -9.54 -4.86 1.91
C ASN A 49 -8.55 -3.71 2.15
N LEU A 50 -8.36 -2.85 1.15
CA LEU A 50 -7.44 -1.71 1.23
C LEU A 50 -8.20 -0.40 1.44
N LYS A 51 -7.82 0.35 2.48
CA LYS A 51 -8.26 1.73 2.72
C LYS A 51 -7.03 2.63 2.86
N ALA A 52 -7.10 3.82 2.28
CA ALA A 52 -6.06 4.85 2.44
C ALA A 52 -6.65 6.09 3.10
N ILE A 53 -5.97 6.62 4.10
CA ILE A 53 -6.35 7.86 4.79
C ILE A 53 -5.28 8.91 4.52
N HIS A 54 -5.69 10.04 3.95
CA HIS A 54 -4.86 11.23 3.85
C HIS A 54 -5.36 12.29 4.84
N ILE A 55 -4.48 12.73 5.74
CA ILE A 55 -4.76 13.84 6.65
C ILE A 55 -4.19 15.10 5.99
N HIS A 56 -5.09 15.98 5.56
CA HIS A 56 -4.67 17.28 5.07
C HIS A 56 -4.27 18.16 6.26
N HIS A 57 -2.97 18.40 6.43
CA HIS A 57 -2.42 19.15 7.57
C HIS A 57 -2.46 20.67 7.41
N GLY A 58 -2.91 21.20 6.26
CA GLY A 58 -2.97 22.64 6.00
C GLY A 58 -1.60 23.33 5.89
N LEU A 59 -0.51 22.57 5.76
CA LEU A 59 0.86 23.10 5.64
C LEU A 59 1.21 23.54 4.21
N ASN A 60 0.46 23.06 3.22
CA ASN A 60 0.51 23.50 1.83
C ASN A 60 -0.94 23.64 1.31
N PRO A 61 -1.31 24.78 0.70
CA PRO A 61 -2.63 25.02 0.11
C PRO A 61 -2.86 24.28 -1.21
#